data_AF-A0A165QBH0-F1
#
_entry.id   AF-A0A165QBH0-F1
#
_cell.length_a   1.000
_cell.length_b   1.000
_cell.length_c   1.000
_cell.angle_alpha   90.00
_cell.angle_beta   90.00
_cell.angle_gamma   90.00
#
_symmetry.space_group_name_H-M   'P 1'
#
loop_
_entity.id
_entity.type
_entity.pdbx_description
1 polymer ?
#
loop_
_entity_poly.entity_id
_entity_poly.type
_entity_poly.pdbx_seq_one_letter_code
_entity_poly.pdbx_strand_id
1 'polypeptide(L)'
;MASHQPTDDELSSALRALRGAQPEAGIPKIHAALQEGHPDWVVSLKRTRKVLQTLGLVLGPAATALVPSYKLNEKLDVGKFSAKVQVKDFGMPRGKGLVAAEDVKAGEVLWKEDPFVLAPEPDILDSVHRGVLCAHCLTQLSATNLVQACAARGSCTARFCNRLCLQRAQATHPLLCSTQNPAGWEAMQKSKNKRWQAAYALLVVAAKMSLLGSAQERTEAWAVWEALAFAQPGTELWKQIMRPTEEDIARALKLQNAAFDNPKVPKLLKNAPALDEKTHEELFGDEGFRRGLSKVNLNLEINGGLYALHSHLNHSCVPSVAARHIDHRTALARLSVVALKDLKEGEELTITYIDPKLSLEDRRRELRAWGIRECRCERCVEEEKNAPSKDTLDIGADLNGSSNEAVNGHSGAAPPAEEEKKEGLEDLEKEIKEHLGL
;
A
#
# COMPACT_ATOMS: atom_id res chain seq x y z
N MET A 1 7.78 -47.02 -10.03
CA MET A 1 7.77 -46.06 -8.89
C MET A 1 6.35 -45.97 -8.39
N ALA A 2 6.13 -46.00 -7.07
CA ALA A 2 4.78 -45.92 -6.53
C ALA A 2 4.16 -44.56 -6.88
N SER A 3 2.93 -44.57 -7.39
CA SER A 3 2.18 -43.36 -7.69
C SER A 3 1.84 -42.63 -6.39
N HIS A 4 2.31 -41.40 -6.24
CA HIS A 4 2.04 -40.55 -5.08
C HIS A 4 0.93 -39.55 -5.40
N GLN A 5 -0.05 -39.41 -4.52
CA GLN A 5 -1.04 -38.35 -4.65
C GLN A 5 -0.62 -37.22 -3.70
N PRO A 6 -0.10 -36.09 -4.22
CA PRO A 6 0.40 -35.03 -3.37
C PRO A 6 -0.75 -34.43 -2.56
N THR A 7 -0.43 -33.98 -1.36
CA THR A 7 -1.30 -33.14 -0.53
C THR A 7 -1.59 -31.81 -1.24
N ASP A 8 -2.64 -31.12 -0.83
CA ASP A 8 -2.97 -29.81 -1.41
C ASP A 8 -1.87 -28.76 -1.14
N ASP A 9 -1.12 -28.90 -0.04
CA ASP A 9 0.00 -28.01 0.31
C ASP A 9 1.22 -28.24 -0.59
N GLU A 10 1.62 -29.51 -0.80
CA GLU A 10 2.71 -29.88 -1.71
C GLU A 10 2.42 -29.41 -3.14
N LEU A 11 1.19 -29.65 -3.61
CA LEU A 11 0.75 -29.25 -4.93
C LEU A 11 0.71 -27.72 -5.07
N SER A 12 0.21 -27.00 -4.06
CA SER A 12 0.17 -25.53 -4.07
C SER A 12 1.56 -24.91 -4.10
N SER A 13 2.51 -25.48 -3.35
CA SER A 13 3.91 -25.03 -3.33
C SER A 13 4.57 -25.20 -4.70
N ALA A 14 4.45 -26.39 -5.30
CA ALA A 14 5.01 -26.66 -6.63
C ALA A 14 4.40 -25.76 -7.72
N LEU A 15 3.08 -25.54 -7.68
CA LEU A 15 2.41 -24.69 -8.66
C LEU A 15 2.76 -23.20 -8.52
N ARG A 16 3.04 -22.70 -7.30
CA ARG A 16 3.58 -21.35 -7.07
C ARG A 16 4.97 -21.20 -7.72
N ALA A 17 5.87 -22.16 -7.46
CA ALA A 17 7.22 -22.14 -8.03
C ALA A 17 7.20 -22.17 -9.57
N LEU A 18 6.39 -23.05 -10.16
CA LEU A 18 6.23 -23.15 -11.62
C LEU A 18 5.64 -21.88 -12.23
N ARG A 19 4.65 -21.26 -11.56
CA ARG A 19 4.09 -19.97 -12.01
C ARG A 19 5.11 -18.85 -11.92
N GLY A 20 5.92 -18.80 -10.86
CA GLY A 20 7.01 -17.84 -10.72
C GLY A 20 8.05 -17.96 -11.83
N ALA A 21 8.43 -19.20 -12.16
CA ALA A 21 9.39 -19.48 -13.24
C ALA A 21 8.81 -19.25 -14.65
N GLN A 22 7.49 -19.40 -14.81
CA GLN A 22 6.79 -19.23 -16.09
C GLN A 22 5.54 -18.33 -15.96
N PRO A 23 5.71 -17.01 -15.80
CA PRO A 23 4.60 -16.10 -15.49
C PRO A 23 3.47 -16.15 -16.53
N GLU A 24 3.81 -16.25 -17.82
CA GLU A 24 2.86 -16.19 -18.94
C GLU A 24 2.38 -17.56 -19.44
N ALA A 25 2.80 -18.67 -18.82
CA ALA A 25 2.44 -20.01 -19.27
C ALA A 25 0.96 -20.35 -18.99
N GLY A 26 0.19 -20.73 -20.01
CA GLY A 26 -1.18 -21.24 -19.82
C GLY A 26 -1.22 -22.46 -18.87
N ILE A 27 -2.38 -22.72 -18.25
CA ILE A 27 -2.58 -23.84 -17.31
C ILE A 27 -2.07 -25.19 -17.87
N PRO A 28 -2.28 -25.55 -19.16
CA PRO A 28 -1.76 -26.80 -19.70
C PRO A 28 -0.23 -26.90 -19.67
N LYS A 29 0.47 -25.79 -19.91
CA LYS A 29 1.94 -25.74 -19.92
C LYS A 29 2.51 -25.82 -18.50
N ILE A 30 1.89 -25.14 -17.54
CA ILE A 30 2.22 -25.29 -16.11
C ILE A 30 1.98 -26.73 -15.66
N HIS A 31 0.87 -27.37 -16.09
CA HIS A 31 0.58 -28.75 -15.74
C HIS A 31 1.59 -29.74 -16.33
N ALA A 32 2.01 -29.54 -17.58
CA ALA A 32 3.07 -30.35 -18.19
C ALA A 32 4.39 -30.22 -17.42
N ALA A 33 4.79 -28.99 -17.07
CA ALA A 33 6.01 -28.75 -16.28
C ALA A 33 5.92 -29.36 -14.86
N LEU A 34 4.72 -29.41 -14.27
CA LEU A 34 4.48 -30.10 -13.00
C LEU A 34 4.70 -31.62 -13.14
N GLN A 35 4.17 -32.22 -14.19
CA GLN A 35 4.34 -33.66 -14.45
C GLN A 35 5.78 -34.02 -14.82
N GLU A 36 6.51 -33.12 -15.46
CA GLU A 36 7.94 -33.29 -15.76
C GLU A 36 8.81 -33.18 -14.50
N GLY A 37 8.53 -32.22 -13.62
CA GLY A 37 9.26 -32.03 -12.36
C GLY A 37 8.91 -33.05 -11.27
N HIS A 38 7.73 -33.65 -11.34
CA HIS A 38 7.21 -34.62 -10.37
C HIS A 38 6.57 -35.82 -11.08
N PRO A 39 7.36 -36.69 -11.74
CA PRO A 39 6.86 -37.79 -12.57
C PRO A 39 6.11 -38.89 -11.79
N ASP A 40 6.31 -38.95 -10.48
CA ASP A 40 5.65 -39.86 -9.54
C ASP A 40 4.28 -39.34 -9.05
N TRP A 41 3.95 -38.06 -9.29
CA TRP A 41 2.72 -37.43 -8.82
C TRP A 41 1.52 -37.73 -9.73
N VAL A 42 0.42 -38.18 -9.12
CA VAL A 42 -0.87 -38.34 -9.79
C VAL A 42 -1.73 -37.11 -9.53
N VAL A 43 -1.64 -36.14 -10.45
CA VAL A 43 -2.41 -34.90 -10.42
C VAL A 43 -3.13 -34.73 -11.75
N SER A 44 -4.44 -34.46 -11.71
CA SER A 44 -5.18 -34.17 -12.94
C SER A 44 -5.05 -32.70 -13.34
N LEU A 45 -5.19 -32.41 -14.64
CA LEU A 45 -5.28 -31.03 -15.14
C LEU A 45 -6.42 -30.23 -14.47
N LYS A 46 -7.53 -30.89 -14.14
CA LYS A 46 -8.67 -30.28 -13.42
C LYS A 46 -8.29 -29.87 -12.00
N ARG A 47 -7.56 -30.73 -11.27
CA ARG A 47 -7.05 -30.40 -9.92
C ARG A 47 -6.03 -29.27 -9.97
N THR A 48 -5.11 -29.32 -10.94
CA THR A 48 -4.13 -28.24 -11.20
C THR A 48 -4.83 -26.90 -11.46
N ARG A 49 -5.85 -26.88 -12.33
CA ARG A 49 -6.66 -25.70 -12.59
C ARG A 49 -7.33 -25.18 -11.31
N LYS A 50 -7.99 -26.05 -10.55
CA LYS A 50 -8.70 -25.65 -9.31
C LYS A 50 -7.73 -25.04 -8.30
N VAL A 51 -6.57 -25.65 -8.08
CA VAL A 51 -5.56 -25.13 -7.15
C VAL A 51 -5.00 -23.79 -7.66
N LEU A 52 -4.63 -23.68 -8.93
CA LEU A 52 -4.21 -22.39 -9.51
C LEU A 52 -5.29 -21.30 -9.37
N GLN A 53 -6.58 -21.64 -9.51
CA GLN A 53 -7.69 -20.70 -9.33
C GLN A 53 -7.81 -20.24 -7.88
N THR A 54 -7.77 -21.19 -6.93
CA THR A 54 -7.79 -20.89 -5.49
C THR A 54 -6.62 -19.98 -5.10
N LEU A 55 -5.45 -20.21 -5.67
CA LEU A 55 -4.24 -19.42 -5.45
C LEU A 55 -4.25 -18.06 -6.18
N GLY A 56 -5.22 -17.80 -7.06
CA GLY A 56 -5.23 -16.59 -7.90
C GLY A 56 -4.15 -16.57 -8.99
N LEU A 57 -3.59 -17.73 -9.35
CA LEU A 57 -2.46 -17.91 -10.28
C LEU A 57 -2.89 -18.39 -11.68
N VAL A 58 -4.17 -18.22 -12.03
CA VAL A 58 -4.67 -18.48 -13.39
C VAL A 58 -4.49 -17.25 -14.25
N LEU A 59 -3.94 -17.47 -15.45
CA LEU A 59 -4.05 -16.52 -16.54
C LEU A 59 -5.49 -16.52 -17.02
N GLY A 60 -6.29 -15.61 -16.47
CA GLY A 60 -7.59 -15.28 -17.03
C GLY A 60 -7.45 -14.15 -18.05
N PRO A 61 -8.54 -13.78 -18.75
CA PRO A 61 -8.65 -12.41 -19.24
C PRO A 61 -8.35 -11.47 -18.06
N ALA A 62 -7.64 -10.37 -18.29
CA ALA A 62 -7.16 -9.46 -17.25
C ALA A 62 -8.21 -9.20 -16.15
N ALA A 63 -9.50 -9.18 -16.49
CA ALA A 63 -10.64 -9.05 -15.58
C ALA A 63 -10.69 -9.99 -14.35
N THR A 64 -10.12 -11.20 -14.35
CA THR A 64 -10.21 -12.12 -13.19
C THR A 64 -8.93 -12.20 -12.34
N ALA A 65 -7.94 -11.34 -12.57
CA ALA A 65 -6.73 -11.38 -11.75
C ALA A 65 -7.04 -10.98 -10.30
N LEU A 66 -6.47 -11.74 -9.36
CA LEU A 66 -6.70 -11.61 -7.92
C LEU A 66 -5.44 -11.18 -7.15
N VAL A 67 -4.31 -11.05 -7.85
CA VAL A 67 -3.01 -10.69 -7.28
C VAL A 67 -2.52 -9.37 -7.88
N PRO A 68 -1.85 -8.51 -7.09
CA PRO A 68 -1.27 -7.28 -7.62
C PRO A 68 -0.19 -7.56 -8.66
N SER A 69 -0.11 -6.69 -9.67
CA SER A 69 1.07 -6.56 -10.53
C SER A 69 2.18 -5.83 -9.78
N TYR A 70 3.44 -6.19 -10.02
CA TYR A 70 4.61 -5.54 -9.45
C TYR A 70 5.76 -5.50 -10.47
N LYS A 71 6.74 -4.65 -10.20
CA LYS A 71 8.01 -4.55 -10.93
C LYS A 71 9.14 -4.30 -9.93
N LEU A 72 10.31 -4.88 -10.17
CA LEU A 72 11.51 -4.56 -9.40
C LEU A 72 12.03 -3.18 -9.77
N ASN A 73 12.46 -2.41 -8.76
CA ASN A 73 13.15 -1.15 -8.99
C ASN A 73 14.67 -1.38 -9.00
N GLU A 74 15.23 -1.62 -10.18
CA GLU A 74 16.69 -1.82 -10.35
C GLU A 74 17.51 -0.57 -9.98
N LYS A 75 16.88 0.60 -9.91
CA LYS A 75 17.52 1.87 -9.54
C LYS A 75 17.38 2.20 -8.06
N LEU A 76 16.69 1.36 -7.27
CA LEU A 76 16.55 1.59 -5.84
C LEU A 76 17.87 1.27 -5.13
N ASP A 77 18.54 2.31 -4.67
CA ASP A 77 19.73 2.17 -3.82
C ASP A 77 19.30 1.89 -2.38
N VAL A 78 19.16 0.60 -2.06
CA VAL A 78 18.79 0.11 -0.72
C VAL A 78 19.83 0.50 0.34
N GLY A 79 21.10 0.58 -0.06
CA GLY A 79 22.22 0.92 0.82
C GLY A 79 22.13 2.34 1.41
N LYS A 80 21.40 3.27 0.75
CA LYS A 80 21.07 4.58 1.32
C LYS A 80 20.17 4.52 2.55
N PHE A 81 19.40 3.46 2.70
CA PHE A 81 18.50 3.25 3.84
C PHE A 81 19.14 2.36 4.89
N SER A 82 19.69 1.21 4.47
CA SER A 82 20.33 0.25 5.36
C SER A 82 21.15 -0.77 4.60
N ALA A 83 22.34 -1.11 5.13
CA ALA A 83 23.15 -2.22 4.66
C ALA A 83 22.62 -3.59 5.15
N LYS A 84 21.68 -3.60 6.09
CA LYS A 84 21.16 -4.82 6.74
C LYS A 84 19.97 -5.44 6.03
N VAL A 85 19.53 -4.85 4.93
CA VAL A 85 18.35 -5.29 4.18
C VAL A 85 18.66 -5.33 2.69
N GLN A 86 18.02 -6.25 1.99
CA GLN A 86 18.13 -6.36 0.54
C GLN A 86 16.77 -6.72 -0.08
N VAL A 87 16.54 -6.24 -1.31
CA VAL A 87 15.34 -6.60 -2.08
C VAL A 87 15.50 -8.01 -2.61
N LYS A 88 14.43 -8.81 -2.48
CA LYS A 88 14.34 -10.16 -3.04
C LYS A 88 13.05 -10.30 -3.83
N ASP A 89 13.13 -10.92 -4.99
CA ASP A 89 11.94 -11.33 -5.74
C ASP A 89 11.50 -12.72 -5.27
N PHE A 90 10.30 -12.81 -4.69
CA PHE A 90 9.68 -14.07 -4.28
C PHE A 90 8.77 -14.66 -5.36
N GLY A 91 8.58 -13.97 -6.49
CA GLY A 91 7.66 -14.36 -7.53
C GLY A 91 6.19 -14.32 -7.08
N MET A 92 5.27 -14.55 -8.02
CA MET A 92 3.85 -14.59 -7.69
C MET A 92 3.51 -15.76 -6.73
N PRO A 93 2.58 -15.56 -5.79
CA PRO A 93 1.73 -14.38 -5.60
C PRO A 93 2.34 -13.31 -4.67
N ARG A 94 3.55 -13.51 -4.14
CA ARG A 94 4.15 -12.63 -3.11
C ARG A 94 4.86 -11.41 -3.71
N GLY A 95 5.36 -11.55 -4.92
CA GLY A 95 6.09 -10.53 -5.65
C GLY A 95 7.40 -10.15 -4.97
N LYS A 96 7.73 -8.86 -5.03
CA LYS A 96 8.92 -8.30 -4.39
C LYS A 96 8.78 -8.29 -2.86
N GLY A 97 9.91 -8.48 -2.18
CA GLY A 97 10.02 -8.53 -0.73
C GLY A 97 11.34 -7.95 -0.22
N LEU A 98 11.52 -7.90 1.09
CA LEU A 98 12.81 -7.61 1.72
C LEU A 98 13.27 -8.81 2.56
N VAL A 99 14.57 -9.08 2.54
CA VAL A 99 15.21 -10.03 3.46
C VAL A 99 16.34 -9.36 4.23
N ALA A 100 16.68 -9.93 5.38
CA ALA A 100 17.85 -9.52 6.14
C ALA A 100 19.12 -9.87 5.34
N ALA A 101 20.04 -8.91 5.23
CA ALA A 101 21.33 -9.11 4.57
C ALA A 101 22.42 -9.63 5.54
N GLU A 102 22.13 -9.61 6.85
CA GLU A 102 22.95 -10.14 7.92
C GLU A 102 22.06 -10.55 9.10
N ASP A 103 22.63 -11.12 10.16
CA ASP A 103 21.92 -11.36 11.41
C ASP A 103 21.54 -10.03 12.10
N VAL A 104 20.28 -9.90 12.52
CA VAL A 104 19.72 -8.69 13.16
C VAL A 104 19.14 -9.06 14.53
N LYS A 105 19.30 -8.17 15.51
CA LYS A 105 18.76 -8.37 16.86
C LYS A 105 17.38 -7.74 17.05
N ALA A 106 16.57 -8.38 17.88
CA ALA A 106 15.28 -7.83 18.29
C ALA A 106 15.44 -6.41 18.89
N GLY A 107 14.53 -5.50 18.53
CA GLY A 107 14.54 -4.10 18.97
C GLY A 107 15.44 -3.18 18.13
N GLU A 108 16.24 -3.71 17.21
CA GLU A 108 17.10 -2.91 16.36
C GLU A 108 16.30 -2.11 15.31
N VAL A 109 16.63 -0.83 15.14
CA VAL A 109 16.09 0.00 14.05
C VAL A 109 16.86 -0.31 12.77
N LEU A 110 16.21 -1.02 11.85
CA LEU A 110 16.81 -1.45 10.59
C LEU A 110 17.05 -0.27 9.64
N TRP A 111 16.06 0.62 9.48
CA TRP A 111 16.20 1.87 8.75
C TRP A 111 15.16 2.90 9.18
N LYS A 112 15.39 4.15 8.76
CA LYS A 112 14.42 5.24 8.80
C LYS A 112 14.21 5.79 7.40
N GLU A 113 12.97 6.15 7.07
CA GLU A 113 12.60 6.60 5.73
C GLU A 113 11.69 7.83 5.79
N ASP A 114 12.07 8.89 5.06
CA ASP A 114 11.18 10.02 4.79
C ASP A 114 10.19 9.63 3.67
N PRO A 115 8.92 10.06 3.74
CA PRO A 115 7.91 9.67 2.76
C PRO A 115 8.27 10.18 1.35
N PHE A 116 8.15 9.31 0.36
CA PHE A 116 8.20 9.65 -1.05
C PHE A 116 7.15 10.70 -1.39
N VAL A 117 5.92 10.52 -0.95
CA VAL A 117 4.90 11.58 -0.90
C VAL A 117 4.12 11.43 0.39
N LEU A 118 3.56 12.55 0.84
CA LEU A 118 2.78 12.62 2.05
C LEU A 118 1.41 13.23 1.75
N ALA A 119 0.37 12.49 2.09
CA ALA A 119 -1.03 12.84 1.91
C ALA A 119 -1.79 12.43 3.19
N PRO A 120 -1.71 13.24 4.25
CA PRO A 120 -2.29 12.88 5.55
C PRO A 120 -3.81 12.72 5.47
N GLU A 121 -4.37 12.02 6.45
CA GLU A 121 -5.82 11.91 6.61
C GLU A 121 -6.50 13.28 6.79
N PRO A 122 -7.79 13.42 6.48
CA PRO A 122 -8.50 14.70 6.54
C PRO A 122 -8.32 15.49 7.85
N ASP A 123 -8.33 14.81 8.98
CA ASP A 123 -8.29 15.43 10.32
C ASP A 123 -6.87 15.95 10.65
N ILE A 124 -5.83 15.22 10.21
CA ILE A 124 -4.43 15.66 10.27
C ILE A 124 -4.22 16.83 9.29
N LEU A 125 -4.78 16.74 8.08
CA LEU A 125 -4.70 17.79 7.07
C LEU A 125 -5.34 19.10 7.55
N ASP A 126 -6.42 19.04 8.34
CA ASP A 126 -6.98 20.21 8.99
C ASP A 126 -6.03 20.85 9.99
N SER A 127 -5.29 20.06 10.76
CA SER A 127 -4.25 20.57 11.66
C SER A 127 -3.10 21.22 10.90
N VAL A 128 -2.74 20.71 9.72
CA VAL A 128 -1.80 21.37 8.79
C VAL A 128 -2.36 22.71 8.32
N HIS A 129 -3.62 22.78 7.89
CA HIS A 129 -4.25 24.02 7.41
C HIS A 129 -4.46 25.07 8.48
N ARG A 130 -4.68 24.66 9.74
CA ARG A 130 -4.68 25.55 10.90
C ARG A 130 -3.28 26.07 11.27
N GLY A 131 -2.23 25.53 10.65
CA GLY A 131 -0.83 25.89 10.96
C GLY A 131 -0.34 25.32 12.28
N VAL A 132 -0.97 24.25 12.79
CA VAL A 132 -0.56 23.53 14.01
C VAL A 132 0.51 22.49 13.68
N LEU A 133 0.45 21.88 12.49
CA LEU A 133 1.43 20.90 12.02
C LEU A 133 2.24 21.45 10.84
N CYS A 134 3.49 21.00 10.74
CA CYS A 134 4.34 21.26 9.59
C CYS A 134 3.72 20.66 8.33
N ALA A 135 3.52 21.47 7.29
CA ALA A 135 2.96 21.06 6.01
C ALA A 135 3.85 20.10 5.19
N HIS A 136 5.09 19.83 5.64
CA HIS A 136 6.01 18.89 4.99
C HIS A 136 6.18 17.58 5.76
N CYS A 137 6.37 17.63 7.09
CA CYS A 137 6.75 16.47 7.89
C CYS A 137 5.78 16.16 9.04
N LEU A 138 4.65 16.88 9.11
CA LEU A 138 3.60 16.76 10.15
C LEU A 138 4.08 16.98 11.60
N THR A 139 5.31 17.44 11.79
CA THR A 139 5.82 17.77 13.13
C THR A 139 4.98 18.91 13.71
N GLN A 140 4.57 18.74 14.97
CA GLN A 140 3.86 19.77 15.70
C GLN A 140 4.70 21.04 15.79
N LEU A 141 4.07 22.17 15.48
CA LEU A 141 4.70 23.48 15.53
C LEU A 141 4.48 24.08 16.92
N SER A 142 5.57 24.48 17.54
CA SER A 142 5.60 25.16 18.83
C SER A 142 6.48 26.40 18.75
N ALA A 143 6.46 27.23 19.81
CA ALA A 143 7.28 28.43 19.90
C ALA A 143 8.79 28.16 19.82
N THR A 144 9.25 26.92 20.07
CA THR A 144 10.66 26.54 19.98
C THR A 144 11.11 26.19 18.55
N ASN A 145 10.17 25.98 17.62
CA ASN A 145 10.53 25.74 16.23
C ASN A 145 10.86 27.05 15.51
N LEU A 146 11.83 27.02 14.58
CA LEU A 146 12.12 28.13 13.67
C LEU A 146 11.08 28.17 12.53
N VAL A 147 9.81 28.33 12.89
CA VAL A 147 8.68 28.17 11.97
C VAL A 147 8.79 29.12 10.78
N GLN A 148 8.76 28.57 9.58
CA GLN A 148 8.73 29.30 8.33
C GLN A 148 7.31 29.29 7.75
N ALA A 149 6.89 30.38 7.12
CA ALA A 149 5.64 30.43 6.37
C ALA A 149 5.91 30.23 4.87
N CYS A 150 4.87 29.84 4.12
CA CYS A 150 4.92 29.89 2.67
C CYS A 150 5.28 31.30 2.18
N ALA A 151 6.17 31.40 1.19
CA ALA A 151 6.60 32.68 0.62
C ALA A 151 5.52 33.33 -0.27
N ALA A 152 4.52 32.55 -0.71
CA ALA A 152 3.39 33.07 -1.47
C ALA A 152 2.49 33.91 -0.55
N ARG A 153 2.61 35.24 -0.66
CA ARG A 153 1.77 36.19 0.07
C ARG A 153 0.32 36.04 -0.39
N GLY A 154 -0.60 35.68 0.51
CA GLY A 154 -2.01 35.49 0.17
C GLY A 154 -2.74 34.62 1.19
N SER A 155 -3.70 33.84 0.69
CA SER A 155 -4.56 32.92 1.47
C SER A 155 -3.86 31.62 1.91
N CYS A 156 -2.56 31.45 1.66
CA CYS A 156 -1.85 30.23 2.03
C CYS A 156 -1.47 30.24 3.51
N THR A 157 -1.98 29.26 4.27
CA THR A 157 -1.72 29.10 5.70
C THR A 157 -0.60 28.11 6.01
N ALA A 158 0.05 27.52 5.00
CA ALA A 158 1.07 26.49 5.19
C ALA A 158 2.26 27.00 6.01
N ARG A 159 2.61 26.22 7.04
CA ARG A 159 3.75 26.46 7.94
C ARG A 159 4.72 25.28 7.91
N PHE A 160 6.00 25.56 8.14
CA PHE A 160 7.08 24.56 8.10
C PHE A 160 7.95 24.70 9.35
N CYS A 161 8.35 23.59 9.98
CA CYS A 161 9.06 23.64 11.26
C CYS A 161 10.47 24.26 11.18
N ASN A 162 11.07 24.31 9.98
CA ASN A 162 12.36 24.94 9.71
C ASN A 162 12.54 25.22 8.20
N ARG A 163 13.66 25.89 7.85
CA ARG A 163 14.02 26.22 6.46
C ARG A 163 14.19 25.00 5.56
N LEU A 164 14.71 23.90 6.09
CA LEU A 164 14.88 22.65 5.33
C LEU A 164 13.52 22.08 4.89
N CYS A 165 12.53 22.06 5.77
CA CYS A 165 11.18 21.62 5.43
C CYS A 165 10.51 22.54 4.40
N LEU A 166 10.66 23.86 4.51
CA LEU A 166 10.16 24.80 3.49
C LEU A 166 10.81 24.54 2.12
N GLN A 167 12.12 24.28 2.09
CA GLN A 167 12.85 23.97 0.86
C GLN A 167 12.40 22.64 0.25
N ARG A 168 12.31 21.57 1.05
CA ARG A 168 11.86 20.26 0.60
C ARG A 168 10.41 20.28 0.11
N ALA A 169 9.56 21.09 0.74
CA ALA A 169 8.16 21.28 0.32
C ALA A 169 8.02 21.92 -1.07
N GLN A 170 9.06 22.57 -1.61
CA GLN A 170 9.01 23.11 -2.98
C GLN A 170 8.79 22.03 -4.04
N ALA A 171 9.07 20.76 -3.71
CA ALA A 171 8.80 19.63 -4.59
C ALA A 171 7.30 19.33 -4.77
N THR A 172 6.39 19.89 -3.97
CA THR A 172 4.94 19.61 -4.10
C THR A 172 4.07 20.83 -3.85
N HIS A 173 4.38 21.60 -2.80
CA HIS A 173 3.55 22.67 -2.29
C HIS A 173 3.16 23.75 -3.31
N PRO A 174 4.04 24.23 -4.22
CA PRO A 174 3.65 25.27 -5.18
C PRO A 174 2.39 24.92 -6.00
N LEU A 175 2.23 23.65 -6.40
CA LEU A 175 1.06 23.18 -7.15
C LEU A 175 -0.15 22.86 -6.27
N LEU A 176 0.00 22.80 -4.95
CA LEU A 176 -1.09 22.57 -4.00
C LEU A 176 -1.43 23.83 -3.17
N CYS A 177 -0.72 24.93 -3.41
CA CYS A 177 -0.82 26.15 -2.64
C CYS A 177 -2.08 26.93 -3.03
N SER A 178 -2.93 27.26 -2.05
CA SER A 178 -4.17 28.04 -2.26
C SER A 178 -3.96 29.40 -2.93
N THR A 179 -2.77 29.99 -2.81
CA THR A 179 -2.42 31.28 -3.42
C THR A 179 -1.80 31.11 -4.81
N GLN A 180 -0.86 30.18 -4.97
CA GLN A 180 -0.14 29.99 -6.23
C GLN A 180 -0.95 29.19 -7.25
N ASN A 181 -1.65 28.14 -6.80
CA ASN A 181 -2.49 27.28 -7.60
C ASN A 181 -3.85 26.98 -6.92
N PRO A 182 -4.82 27.91 -6.99
CA PRO A 182 -6.15 27.72 -6.40
C PRO A 182 -6.88 26.46 -6.90
N ALA A 183 -6.67 26.04 -8.15
CA ALA A 183 -7.27 24.83 -8.71
C ALA A 183 -6.70 23.55 -8.08
N GLY A 184 -5.38 23.49 -7.85
CA GLY A 184 -4.76 22.38 -7.09
C GLY A 184 -5.20 22.32 -5.64
N TRP A 185 -5.36 23.49 -5.00
CA TRP A 185 -5.97 23.57 -3.68
C TRP A 185 -7.42 23.06 -3.66
N GLU A 186 -8.24 23.46 -4.64
CA GLU A 186 -9.61 22.99 -4.76
C GLU A 186 -9.67 21.47 -4.93
N ALA A 187 -8.87 20.90 -5.83
CA ALA A 187 -8.79 19.46 -6.06
C ALA A 187 -8.47 18.70 -4.75
N MET A 188 -7.47 19.17 -3.99
CA MET A 188 -7.14 18.63 -2.68
C MET A 188 -8.30 18.72 -1.70
N GLN A 189 -8.97 19.88 -1.60
CA GLN A 189 -10.09 20.08 -0.69
C GLN A 189 -11.29 19.19 -1.03
N LYS A 190 -11.57 19.00 -2.33
CA LYS A 190 -12.63 18.07 -2.78
C LYS A 190 -12.31 16.64 -2.40
N SER A 191 -11.07 16.17 -2.62
CA SER A 191 -10.63 14.84 -2.20
C SER A 191 -10.72 14.67 -0.68
N LYS A 192 -10.29 15.68 0.10
CA LYS A 192 -10.41 15.70 1.56
C LYS A 192 -11.86 15.59 2.03
N ASN A 193 -12.76 16.43 1.49
CA ASN A 193 -14.17 16.47 1.91
C ASN A 193 -14.92 15.18 1.56
N LYS A 194 -14.49 14.48 0.51
CA LYS A 194 -14.96 13.15 0.14
C LYS A 194 -14.28 12.03 0.94
N ARG A 195 -13.38 12.35 1.88
CA ARG A 195 -12.50 11.43 2.61
C ARG A 195 -11.76 10.46 1.69
N TRP A 196 -11.44 10.89 0.47
CA TRP A 196 -10.79 10.06 -0.54
C TRP A 196 -9.29 10.36 -0.59
N GLN A 197 -8.58 9.84 0.40
CA GLN A 197 -7.14 10.06 0.57
C GLN A 197 -6.33 9.60 -0.64
N ALA A 198 -6.75 8.55 -1.35
CA ALA A 198 -6.02 8.06 -2.52
C ALA A 198 -5.99 9.07 -3.67
N ALA A 199 -7.11 9.75 -3.95
CA ALA A 199 -7.15 10.83 -4.93
C ALA A 199 -6.29 12.03 -4.51
N TYR A 200 -6.25 12.34 -3.21
CA TYR A 200 -5.34 13.36 -2.69
C TYR A 200 -3.88 12.96 -2.87
N ALA A 201 -3.48 11.75 -2.49
CA ALA A 201 -2.08 11.33 -2.64
C ALA A 201 -1.65 11.29 -4.11
N LEU A 202 -2.54 10.88 -5.03
CA LEU A 202 -2.26 10.91 -6.46
C LEU A 202 -2.04 12.33 -6.98
N LEU A 203 -2.81 13.30 -6.50
CA LEU A 203 -2.59 14.73 -6.77
C LEU A 203 -1.22 15.20 -6.26
N VAL A 204 -0.78 14.73 -5.07
CA VAL A 204 0.56 15.02 -4.53
C VAL A 204 1.66 14.37 -5.38
N VAL A 205 1.44 13.15 -5.88
CA VAL A 205 2.36 12.46 -6.80
C VAL A 205 2.51 13.24 -8.10
N ALA A 206 1.40 13.63 -8.73
CA ALA A 206 1.42 14.44 -9.94
C ALA A 206 2.17 15.75 -9.70
N ALA A 207 1.90 16.44 -8.57
CA ALA A 207 2.61 17.65 -8.21
C ALA A 207 4.13 17.41 -8.04
N LYS A 208 4.51 16.32 -7.37
CA LYS A 208 5.91 15.93 -7.21
C LYS A 208 6.59 15.70 -8.55
N MET A 209 6.04 14.84 -9.39
CA MET A 209 6.63 14.50 -10.69
C MET A 209 6.79 15.73 -11.59
N SER A 210 5.82 16.64 -11.58
CA SER A 210 5.88 17.88 -12.37
C SER A 210 6.93 18.87 -11.85
N LEU A 211 7.12 18.98 -10.53
CA LEU A 211 8.01 19.99 -9.92
C LEU A 211 9.47 19.55 -9.76
N LEU A 212 9.79 18.25 -9.88
CA LEU A 212 11.17 17.78 -9.79
C LEU A 212 12.04 18.45 -10.87
N GLY A 213 13.06 19.18 -10.40
CA GLY A 213 13.84 20.12 -11.20
C GLY A 213 14.96 19.49 -12.02
N SER A 214 15.43 18.29 -11.67
CA SER A 214 16.41 17.55 -12.45
C SER A 214 15.80 16.32 -13.12
N ALA A 215 16.28 16.01 -14.33
CA ALA A 215 15.87 14.81 -15.06
C ALA A 215 16.26 13.52 -14.31
N GLN A 216 17.37 13.54 -13.58
CA GLN A 216 17.82 12.42 -12.76
C GLN A 216 16.87 12.16 -11.59
N GLU A 217 16.58 13.17 -10.75
CA GLU A 217 15.66 13.00 -9.62
C GLU A 217 14.27 12.56 -10.10
N ARG A 218 13.81 13.08 -11.24
CA ARG A 218 12.56 12.64 -11.85
C ARG A 218 12.60 11.18 -12.28
N THR A 219 13.69 10.75 -12.91
CA THR A 219 13.87 9.36 -13.33
C THR A 219 13.91 8.41 -12.13
N GLU A 220 14.59 8.79 -11.05
CA GLU A 220 14.64 8.02 -9.80
C GLU A 220 13.26 7.96 -9.13
N ALA A 221 12.56 9.10 -9.04
CA ALA A 221 11.19 9.16 -8.52
C ALA A 221 10.22 8.32 -9.36
N TRP A 222 10.34 8.39 -10.69
CA TRP A 222 9.54 7.60 -11.62
C TRP A 222 9.76 6.10 -11.43
N ALA A 223 11.00 5.68 -11.22
CA ALA A 223 11.32 4.28 -10.96
C ALA A 223 10.67 3.76 -9.66
N VAL A 224 10.62 4.59 -8.61
CA VAL A 224 9.87 4.27 -7.38
C VAL A 224 8.38 4.11 -7.68
N TRP A 225 7.78 5.07 -8.42
CA TRP A 225 6.37 5.04 -8.78
C TRP A 225 5.99 3.83 -9.62
N GLU A 226 6.76 3.52 -10.67
CA GLU A 226 6.54 2.34 -11.52
C GLU A 226 6.58 1.04 -10.72
N ALA A 227 7.47 0.95 -9.73
CA ALA A 227 7.66 -0.25 -8.93
C ALA A 227 6.56 -0.50 -7.88
N LEU A 228 5.74 0.50 -7.52
CA LEU A 228 4.62 0.29 -6.58
C LEU A 228 3.65 -0.76 -7.10
N ALA A 229 3.23 -1.68 -6.21
CA ALA A 229 2.29 -2.73 -6.56
C ALA A 229 0.91 -2.17 -6.89
N PHE A 230 0.20 -2.75 -7.84
CA PHE A 230 -1.15 -2.29 -8.21
C PHE A 230 -2.00 -3.42 -8.78
N ALA A 231 -3.31 -3.35 -8.56
CA ALA A 231 -4.30 -4.13 -9.27
C ALA A 231 -4.56 -3.47 -10.63
N GLN A 232 -4.58 -4.25 -11.71
CA GLN A 232 -4.91 -3.70 -13.03
C GLN A 232 -6.36 -3.20 -13.04
N PRO A 233 -6.66 -2.02 -13.59
CA PRO A 233 -8.02 -1.53 -13.74
C PRO A 233 -8.95 -2.57 -14.39
N GLY A 234 -10.15 -2.73 -13.83
CA GLY A 234 -11.15 -3.69 -14.32
C GLY A 234 -10.98 -5.14 -13.81
N THR A 235 -9.87 -5.47 -13.14
CA THR A 235 -9.70 -6.75 -12.44
C THR A 235 -10.67 -6.91 -11.27
N GLU A 236 -10.85 -8.14 -10.79
CA GLU A 236 -11.62 -8.41 -9.57
C GLU A 236 -10.96 -7.77 -8.33
N LEU A 237 -9.64 -7.86 -8.20
CA LEU A 237 -8.93 -7.19 -7.12
C LEU A 237 -9.13 -5.67 -7.17
N TRP A 238 -9.07 -5.07 -8.36
CA TRP A 238 -9.34 -3.65 -8.56
C TRP A 238 -10.74 -3.28 -8.07
N LYS A 239 -11.77 -4.01 -8.49
CA LYS A 239 -13.16 -3.77 -8.03
C LYS A 239 -13.30 -3.92 -6.52
N GLN A 240 -12.54 -4.82 -5.90
CA GLN A 240 -12.56 -5.04 -4.47
C GLN A 240 -11.94 -3.87 -3.68
N ILE A 241 -10.80 -3.32 -4.16
CA ILE A 241 -10.09 -2.24 -3.44
C ILE A 241 -10.61 -0.85 -3.78
N MET A 242 -11.24 -0.69 -4.95
CA MET A 242 -11.80 0.57 -5.39
C MET A 242 -13.21 0.76 -4.84
N ARG A 243 -13.33 1.62 -3.83
CA ARG A 243 -14.61 2.02 -3.25
C ARG A 243 -15.39 3.08 -4.06
N PRO A 244 -14.75 4.09 -4.67
CA PRO A 244 -15.46 5.17 -5.36
C PRO A 244 -16.15 4.72 -6.64
N THR A 245 -17.21 5.44 -7.02
CA THR A 245 -17.92 5.19 -8.28
C THR A 245 -17.10 5.64 -9.49
N GLU A 246 -17.46 5.14 -10.68
CA GLU A 246 -16.89 5.62 -11.94
C GLU A 246 -17.06 7.14 -12.14
N GLU A 247 -18.17 7.71 -11.66
CA GLU A 247 -18.40 9.16 -11.68
C GLU A 247 -17.44 9.91 -10.75
N ASP A 248 -17.17 9.37 -9.56
CA ASP A 248 -16.21 9.96 -8.63
C ASP A 248 -14.79 9.94 -9.24
N ILE A 249 -14.39 8.83 -9.87
CA ILE A 249 -13.10 8.71 -10.58
C ILE A 249 -12.98 9.76 -11.68
N ALA A 250 -13.98 9.86 -12.57
CA ALA A 250 -13.99 10.85 -13.65
C ALA A 250 -13.94 12.28 -13.12
N ARG A 251 -14.67 12.58 -12.03
CA ARG A 251 -14.65 13.89 -11.39
C ARG A 251 -13.30 14.21 -10.77
N ALA A 252 -12.68 13.26 -10.09
CA ALA A 252 -11.36 13.44 -9.47
C ALA A 252 -10.27 13.68 -10.53
N LEU A 253 -10.28 12.91 -11.61
CA LEU A 253 -9.39 13.12 -12.76
C LEU A 253 -9.57 14.50 -13.37
N LYS A 254 -10.82 14.93 -13.60
CA LYS A 254 -11.11 16.27 -14.12
C LYS A 254 -10.57 17.37 -13.21
N LEU A 255 -10.74 17.24 -11.90
CA LEU A 255 -10.20 18.18 -10.92
C LEU A 255 -8.66 18.20 -10.93
N GLN A 256 -8.03 17.03 -11.05
CA GLN A 256 -6.59 16.93 -11.20
C GLN A 256 -6.13 17.64 -12.47
N ASN A 257 -6.68 17.34 -13.64
CA ASN A 257 -6.23 17.97 -14.89
C ASN A 257 -6.43 19.51 -14.84
N ALA A 258 -7.56 19.98 -14.31
CA ALA A 258 -7.79 21.41 -14.09
C ALA A 258 -6.75 22.07 -13.16
N ALA A 259 -6.19 21.33 -12.21
CA ALA A 259 -5.12 21.80 -11.34
C ALA A 259 -3.80 22.05 -12.08
N PHE A 260 -3.56 21.42 -13.24
CA PHE A 260 -2.31 21.53 -14.00
C PHE A 260 -2.48 22.33 -15.31
N ASP A 261 -3.69 22.39 -15.86
CA ASP A 261 -3.99 23.06 -17.14
C ASP A 261 -4.26 24.58 -17.01
N ASN A 262 -4.05 25.17 -15.83
CA ASN A 262 -4.36 26.58 -15.61
C ASN A 262 -3.19 27.54 -15.95
N PRO A 263 -3.47 28.81 -16.30
CA PRO A 263 -2.44 29.74 -16.80
C PRO A 263 -1.29 30.07 -15.85
N LYS A 264 -1.41 29.77 -14.55
CA LYS A 264 -0.34 30.05 -13.57
C LYS A 264 0.69 28.92 -13.51
N VAL A 265 0.30 27.69 -13.84
CA VAL A 265 1.14 26.48 -13.71
C VAL A 265 2.44 26.55 -14.53
N PRO A 266 2.45 27.01 -15.80
CA PRO A 266 3.69 27.12 -16.56
C PRO A 266 4.77 27.96 -15.86
N LYS A 267 4.39 28.98 -15.08
CA LYS A 267 5.34 29.79 -14.31
C LYS A 267 5.92 29.03 -13.11
N LEU A 268 5.14 28.14 -12.51
CA LEU A 268 5.58 27.28 -11.40
C LEU A 268 6.53 26.18 -11.90
N LEU A 269 6.30 25.69 -13.12
CA LEU A 269 7.09 24.62 -13.74
C LEU A 269 8.28 25.11 -14.56
N LYS A 270 8.54 26.42 -14.63
CA LYS A 270 9.57 27.03 -15.51
C LYS A 270 10.98 26.44 -15.39
N ASN A 271 11.31 25.88 -14.22
CA ASN A 271 12.63 25.30 -13.92
C ASN A 271 12.61 23.77 -13.93
N ALA A 272 11.46 23.15 -14.17
CA ALA A 272 11.31 21.71 -14.22
C ALA A 272 11.34 21.26 -15.69
N PRO A 273 12.00 20.14 -16.02
CA PRO A 273 11.93 19.58 -17.36
C PRO A 273 10.46 19.28 -17.74
N ALA A 274 10.15 19.33 -19.03
CA ALA A 274 8.85 18.89 -19.52
C ALA A 274 8.65 17.40 -19.19
N LEU A 275 7.40 17.00 -18.95
CA LEU A 275 7.08 15.57 -18.87
C LEU A 275 7.08 15.00 -20.29
N ASP A 276 7.66 13.81 -20.47
CA ASP A 276 7.46 13.06 -21.69
C ASP A 276 6.01 12.57 -21.80
N GLU A 277 5.60 12.21 -23.02
CA GLU A 277 4.22 11.81 -23.32
C GLU A 277 3.75 10.63 -22.48
N LYS A 278 4.60 9.61 -22.27
CA LYS A 278 4.26 8.43 -21.47
C LYS A 278 4.02 8.82 -20.01
N THR A 279 4.91 9.62 -19.43
CA THR A 279 4.77 10.13 -18.06
C THR A 279 3.53 10.99 -17.90
N HIS A 280 3.24 11.84 -18.90
CA HIS A 280 2.04 12.67 -18.89
C HIS A 280 0.76 11.82 -18.92
N GLU A 281 0.67 10.84 -19.81
CA GLU A 281 -0.49 9.94 -19.92
C GLU A 281 -0.68 9.10 -18.65
N GLU A 282 0.40 8.64 -18.03
CA GLU A 282 0.32 7.87 -16.78
C GLU A 282 -0.16 8.72 -15.59
N LEU A 283 0.08 10.04 -15.59
CA LEU A 283 -0.35 10.94 -14.52
C LEU A 283 -1.72 11.59 -14.77
N PHE A 284 -2.05 11.91 -16.02
CA PHE A 284 -3.21 12.75 -16.38
C PHE A 284 -4.19 12.09 -17.35
N GLY A 285 -3.85 10.91 -17.89
CA GLY A 285 -4.74 10.08 -18.68
C GLY A 285 -5.65 9.21 -17.81
N ASP A 286 -6.77 8.74 -18.37
CA ASP A 286 -7.77 7.96 -17.60
C ASP A 286 -7.21 6.63 -17.09
N GLU A 287 -6.53 5.86 -17.96
CA GLU A 287 -5.94 4.58 -17.54
C GLU A 287 -4.82 4.76 -16.52
N GLY A 288 -3.97 5.76 -16.73
CA GLY A 288 -2.87 6.12 -15.83
C GLY A 288 -3.39 6.52 -14.46
N PHE A 289 -4.39 7.40 -14.43
CA PHE A 289 -5.02 7.85 -13.19
C PHE A 289 -5.64 6.69 -12.41
N ARG A 290 -6.33 5.77 -13.09
CA ARG A 290 -6.84 4.54 -12.48
C ARG A 290 -5.68 3.72 -11.92
N ARG A 291 -4.69 3.34 -12.72
CA ARG A 291 -3.50 2.60 -12.20
C ARG A 291 -2.89 3.29 -10.98
N GLY A 292 -2.76 4.61 -11.01
CA GLY A 292 -2.29 5.43 -9.89
C GLY A 292 -3.15 5.33 -8.63
N LEU A 293 -4.48 5.35 -8.75
CA LEU A 293 -5.38 5.14 -7.62
C LEU A 293 -5.18 3.77 -6.97
N SER A 294 -4.98 2.70 -7.75
CA SER A 294 -4.65 1.40 -7.13
C SER A 294 -3.27 1.37 -6.52
N LYS A 295 -2.25 1.98 -7.14
CA LYS A 295 -0.91 2.09 -6.54
C LYS A 295 -1.01 2.74 -5.17
N VAL A 296 -1.74 3.85 -5.06
CA VAL A 296 -1.91 4.52 -3.78
C VAL A 296 -2.69 3.63 -2.80
N ASN A 297 -3.83 3.06 -3.19
CA ASN A 297 -4.64 2.23 -2.29
C ASN A 297 -3.90 1.03 -1.69
N LEU A 298 -2.98 0.41 -2.45
CA LEU A 298 -2.23 -0.75 -1.97
C LEU A 298 -0.97 -0.41 -1.16
N ASN A 299 -0.39 0.79 -1.34
CA ASN A 299 0.93 1.11 -0.81
C ASN A 299 0.93 2.27 0.19
N LEU A 300 -0.17 3.02 0.32
CA LEU A 300 -0.27 4.14 1.24
C LEU A 300 -0.35 3.63 2.68
N GLU A 301 0.61 4.06 3.49
CA GLU A 301 0.68 3.76 4.91
C GLU A 301 -0.42 4.53 5.68
N ILE A 302 -0.83 4.07 6.86
CA ILE A 302 -1.95 4.63 7.63
C ILE A 302 -1.82 6.13 7.90
N ASN A 303 -0.59 6.64 8.07
CA ASN A 303 -0.33 8.07 8.30
C ASN A 303 -0.30 8.91 7.00
N GLY A 304 -0.62 8.29 5.86
CA GLY A 304 -0.69 8.95 4.56
C GLY A 304 0.66 9.06 3.85
N GLY A 305 1.67 8.31 4.27
CA GLY A 305 2.98 8.26 3.61
C GLY A 305 3.04 7.17 2.55
N LEU A 306 3.54 7.48 1.36
CA LEU A 306 4.09 6.48 0.45
C LEU A 306 5.60 6.41 0.64
N TYR A 307 6.16 5.21 0.68
CA TYR A 307 7.57 4.98 0.98
C TYR A 307 8.19 4.04 -0.06
N ALA A 308 9.40 4.37 -0.52
CA ALA A 308 10.09 3.63 -1.56
C ALA A 308 10.50 2.24 -1.09
N LEU A 309 11.18 2.13 0.06
CA LEU A 309 11.68 0.85 0.56
C LEU A 309 10.60 0.08 1.33
N HIS A 310 9.88 0.74 2.23
CA HIS A 310 8.80 0.10 3.02
C HIS A 310 7.70 -0.57 2.16
N SER A 311 7.41 -0.07 0.95
CA SER A 311 6.44 -0.70 0.02
C SER A 311 6.84 -2.11 -0.48
N HIS A 312 7.99 -2.63 -0.06
CA HIS A 312 8.45 -4.00 -0.34
C HIS A 312 8.16 -4.96 0.82
N LEU A 313 7.72 -4.50 2.00
CA LEU A 313 7.46 -5.39 3.14
C LEU A 313 6.18 -6.18 2.91
N ASN A 314 6.29 -7.51 2.86
CA ASN A 314 5.15 -8.40 2.72
C ASN A 314 4.39 -8.62 4.03
N HIS A 315 3.20 -9.23 3.93
CA HIS A 315 2.39 -9.60 5.07
C HIS A 315 2.86 -10.88 5.79
N SER A 316 2.77 -10.89 7.12
CA SER A 316 2.65 -12.07 7.98
C SER A 316 1.73 -11.75 9.17
N CYS A 317 0.90 -12.71 9.63
CA CYS A 317 0.12 -12.54 10.86
C CYS A 317 0.99 -12.64 12.14
N VAL A 318 2.25 -13.06 11.98
CA VAL A 318 3.33 -13.03 12.98
C VAL A 318 4.50 -12.26 12.37
N PRO A 319 4.43 -10.91 12.36
CA PRO A 319 5.39 -10.08 11.65
C PRO A 319 6.80 -10.18 12.26
N SER A 320 7.82 -10.05 11.41
CA SER A 320 9.22 -9.99 11.84
C SER A 320 9.69 -8.57 12.17
N VAL A 321 9.02 -7.55 11.64
CA VAL A 321 9.34 -6.14 11.87
C VAL A 321 8.08 -5.31 12.12
N ALA A 322 8.23 -4.14 12.74
CA ALA A 322 7.19 -3.14 12.89
C ALA A 322 7.59 -1.84 12.20
N ALA A 323 6.67 -1.25 11.45
CA ALA A 323 6.78 0.08 10.88
C ALA A 323 6.16 1.08 11.89
N ARG A 324 6.95 2.03 12.39
CA ARG A 324 6.56 2.94 13.48
C ARG A 324 6.99 4.38 13.22
N HIS A 325 6.27 5.34 13.78
CA HIS A 325 6.56 6.76 13.68
C HIS A 325 7.18 7.32 14.95
N ILE A 326 8.39 6.84 15.30
CA ILE A 326 9.02 7.07 16.62
C ILE A 326 9.50 8.52 16.81
N ASP A 327 9.81 9.22 15.71
CA ASP A 327 10.40 10.57 15.74
C ASP A 327 9.34 11.67 15.89
N HIS A 328 8.40 11.51 16.84
CA HIS A 328 7.23 12.38 17.04
C HIS A 328 7.56 13.88 17.18
N ARG A 329 8.76 14.19 17.70
CA ARG A 329 9.21 15.58 17.96
C ARG A 329 9.83 16.27 16.74
N THR A 330 10.32 15.53 15.75
CA THR A 330 11.19 16.08 14.71
C THR A 330 10.76 15.75 13.29
N ALA A 331 10.05 14.64 13.10
CA ALA A 331 9.54 14.21 11.81
C ALA A 331 8.42 13.18 12.00
N LEU A 332 7.21 13.62 12.36
CA LEU A 332 6.08 12.73 12.59
C LEU A 332 5.74 11.86 11.38
N ALA A 333 5.98 12.33 10.15
CA ALA A 333 5.79 11.54 8.94
C ALA A 333 6.97 10.58 8.61
N ARG A 334 8.05 10.56 9.39
CA ARG A 334 9.18 9.65 9.15
C ARG A 334 8.87 8.27 9.70
N LEU A 335 9.04 7.28 8.85
CA LEU A 335 8.89 5.88 9.22
C LEU A 335 10.20 5.35 9.80
N SER A 336 10.11 4.52 10.84
CA SER A 336 11.20 3.72 11.40
C SER A 336 10.77 2.26 11.36
N VAL A 337 11.59 1.40 10.76
CA VAL A 337 11.32 -0.05 10.75
C VAL A 337 12.21 -0.73 11.77
N VAL A 338 11.58 -1.46 12.70
CA VAL A 338 12.21 -2.04 13.88
C VAL A 338 12.02 -3.55 13.89
N ALA A 339 13.09 -4.31 14.15
CA ALA A 339 13.01 -5.75 14.30
C ALA A 339 12.20 -6.12 15.56
N LEU A 340 11.21 -7.01 15.42
CA LEU A 340 10.39 -7.49 16.54
C LEU A 340 10.97 -8.77 17.19
N LYS A 341 11.86 -9.44 16.48
CA LYS A 341 12.55 -10.66 16.91
C LYS A 341 13.96 -10.68 16.32
N ASP A 342 14.79 -11.59 16.80
CA ASP A 342 16.07 -11.88 16.14
C ASP A 342 15.79 -12.43 14.73
N LEU A 343 16.52 -11.92 13.73
CA LEU A 343 16.42 -12.33 12.33
C LEU A 343 17.75 -12.91 11.88
N LYS A 344 17.68 -13.98 11.09
CA LYS A 344 18.86 -14.54 10.43
C LYS A 344 19.07 -13.96 9.05
N GLU A 345 20.31 -13.93 8.60
CA GLU A 345 20.63 -13.61 7.21
C GLU A 345 19.72 -14.43 6.25
N GLY A 346 19.11 -13.74 5.29
CA GLY A 346 18.18 -14.32 4.31
C GLY A 346 16.74 -14.48 4.79
N GLU A 347 16.44 -14.24 6.08
CA GLU A 347 15.07 -14.26 6.61
C GLU A 347 14.25 -13.08 6.08
N GLU A 348 12.98 -13.31 5.74
CA GLU A 348 12.11 -12.28 5.19
C GLU A 348 11.59 -11.30 6.25
N LEU A 349 11.63 -10.03 5.91
CA LEU A 349 11.05 -8.95 6.70
C LEU A 349 9.58 -8.80 6.29
N THR A 350 8.71 -8.93 7.29
CA THR A 350 7.26 -8.88 7.12
C THR A 350 6.62 -8.01 8.18
N ILE A 351 5.56 -7.30 7.78
CA ILE A 351 4.67 -6.53 8.65
C ILE A 351 3.29 -7.19 8.68
N THR A 352 2.40 -6.75 9.56
CA THR A 352 0.99 -7.09 9.47
C THR A 352 0.25 -6.01 8.66
N TYR A 353 -0.65 -6.42 7.77
CA TYR A 353 -1.47 -5.49 6.95
C TYR A 353 -2.85 -5.27 7.57
N ILE A 354 -3.20 -6.12 8.52
CA ILE A 354 -4.53 -6.27 9.11
C ILE A 354 -4.37 -6.40 10.63
N ASP A 355 -5.48 -6.33 11.36
CA ASP A 355 -5.45 -6.60 12.80
C ASP A 355 -5.14 -8.09 13.06
N PRO A 356 -4.02 -8.41 13.75
CA PRO A 356 -3.68 -9.78 14.10
C PRO A 356 -4.62 -10.39 15.15
N LYS A 357 -5.48 -9.62 15.85
CA LYS A 357 -6.42 -10.14 16.86
C LYS A 357 -7.60 -10.89 16.25
N LEU A 358 -7.88 -10.68 14.96
CA LEU A 358 -8.95 -11.34 14.22
C LEU A 358 -8.76 -12.86 14.13
N SER A 359 -9.87 -13.58 13.94
CA SER A 359 -9.86 -15.04 13.73
C SER A 359 -9.15 -15.44 12.41
N LEU A 360 -8.73 -16.69 12.26
CA LEU A 360 -8.09 -17.16 11.01
C LEU A 360 -8.92 -16.84 9.76
N GLU A 361 -10.23 -17.09 9.83
CA GLU A 361 -11.15 -16.86 8.72
C GLU A 361 -11.26 -15.37 8.40
N ASP A 362 -11.41 -14.53 9.43
CA ASP A 362 -11.48 -13.09 9.28
C ASP A 362 -10.17 -12.54 8.71
N ARG A 363 -9.02 -12.92 9.25
CA ARG A 363 -7.71 -12.51 8.73
C ARG A 363 -7.55 -12.85 7.25
N ARG A 364 -7.89 -14.07 6.83
CA ARG A 364 -7.85 -14.49 5.41
C ARG A 364 -8.87 -13.75 4.55
N ARG A 365 -10.00 -13.32 5.13
CA ARG A 365 -10.98 -12.47 4.45
C ARG A 365 -10.47 -11.06 4.23
N GLU A 366 -9.97 -10.41 5.26
CA GLU A 366 -9.39 -9.07 5.21
C GLU A 366 -8.26 -9.00 4.18
N LEU A 367 -7.35 -9.97 4.22
CA LEU A 367 -6.16 -10.04 3.37
C LEU A 367 -6.46 -10.10 1.87
N ARG A 368 -7.70 -10.40 1.46
CA ARG A 368 -8.11 -10.34 0.06
C ARG A 368 -7.99 -8.95 -0.54
N ALA A 369 -8.10 -7.88 0.27
CA ALA A 369 -7.89 -6.51 -0.19
C ALA A 369 -6.45 -6.24 -0.66
N TRP A 370 -5.49 -7.11 -0.32
CA TRP A 370 -4.11 -7.07 -0.81
C TRP A 370 -3.82 -8.18 -1.82
N GLY A 371 -4.85 -8.88 -2.31
CA GLY A 371 -4.73 -10.03 -3.18
C GLY A 371 -4.20 -11.30 -2.51
N ILE A 372 -4.14 -11.32 -1.17
CA ILE A 372 -3.67 -12.48 -0.39
C ILE A 372 -4.88 -13.32 -0.03
N ARG A 373 -5.13 -14.36 -0.84
CA ARG A 373 -6.29 -15.25 -0.68
C ARG A 373 -6.13 -16.26 0.45
N GLU A 374 -4.90 -16.70 0.67
CA GLU A 374 -4.59 -17.78 1.59
C GLU A 374 -3.26 -17.45 2.28
N CYS A 375 -3.35 -16.79 3.43
CA CYS A 375 -2.18 -16.56 4.27
C CYS A 375 -1.71 -17.90 4.84
N ARG A 376 -0.44 -18.22 4.58
CA ARG A 376 0.26 -19.44 5.00
C ARG A 376 1.43 -19.13 5.93
N CYS A 377 1.38 -18.02 6.67
CA CYS A 377 2.34 -17.79 7.76
C CYS A 377 2.20 -18.87 8.84
N GLU A 378 3.23 -19.04 9.65
CA GLU A 378 3.33 -20.07 10.71
C GLU A 378 2.04 -20.16 11.54
N ARG A 379 1.59 -19.02 12.11
CA ARG A 379 0.35 -18.94 12.89
C ARG A 379 -0.89 -19.42 12.14
N CYS A 380 -1.06 -19.01 10.87
CA CYS A 380 -2.23 -19.42 10.10
C CYS A 380 -2.23 -20.91 9.77
N VAL A 381 -1.06 -21.49 9.51
CA VAL A 381 -0.90 -22.93 9.26
C VAL A 381 -1.16 -23.74 10.53
N GLU A 382 -0.71 -23.24 11.68
CA GLU A 382 -0.95 -23.88 12.97
C GLU A 382 -2.44 -23.82 13.38
N GLU A 383 -3.08 -22.65 13.29
CA GLU A 383 -4.51 -22.49 13.59
C GLU A 383 -5.38 -23.35 12.66
N GLU A 384 -5.01 -23.51 11.38
CA GLU A 384 -5.72 -24.36 10.42
C GLU A 384 -5.63 -25.85 10.78
N LYS A 385 -4.47 -26.32 11.28
CA LYS A 385 -4.29 -27.71 11.75
C LYS A 385 -5.08 -28.02 13.01
N ASN A 386 -5.25 -27.03 13.89
CA ASN A 386 -5.95 -27.16 15.16
C ASN A 386 -7.46 -26.90 15.07
N ALA A 387 -7.98 -26.56 13.87
CA ALA A 387 -9.40 -26.35 13.67
C ALA A 387 -10.18 -27.67 13.84
N PRO A 388 -11.29 -27.70 14.58
CA PRO A 388 -12.11 -28.90 14.72
C PRO A 388 -12.62 -29.36 13.35
N SER A 389 -12.55 -30.66 13.07
CA SER A 389 -13.06 -31.22 11.81
C SER A 389 -14.56 -30.91 11.68
N LYS A 390 -14.97 -30.45 10.49
CA LYS A 390 -16.39 -30.17 10.17
C LYS A 390 -17.30 -31.41 10.25
N ASP A 391 -16.74 -32.59 10.52
CA ASP A 391 -17.45 -33.87 10.62
C ASP A 391 -18.02 -34.18 12.02
N THR A 392 -17.95 -33.25 12.99
CA THR A 392 -18.47 -33.49 14.36
C THR A 392 -19.66 -32.60 14.78
N LEU A 393 -20.36 -31.99 13.82
CA LEU A 393 -21.63 -31.30 14.09
C LEU A 393 -22.78 -31.99 13.35
N ASP A 394 -23.18 -33.16 13.83
CA ASP A 394 -24.57 -33.60 13.73
C ASP A 394 -24.93 -34.51 14.91
N ILE A 395 -25.84 -34.04 15.78
CA ILE A 395 -27.12 -34.68 16.16
C ILE A 395 -27.74 -33.86 17.32
N GLY A 396 -28.82 -33.15 16.98
CA GLY A 396 -30.08 -33.14 17.73
C GLY A 396 -30.32 -32.09 18.83
N ALA A 397 -31.09 -31.04 18.51
CA ALA A 397 -32.36 -30.72 19.19
C ALA A 397 -33.05 -29.48 18.60
N ASP A 398 -34.19 -29.75 17.96
CA ASP A 398 -35.48 -29.03 17.95
C ASP A 398 -35.63 -27.57 17.49
N LEU A 399 -36.40 -27.49 16.39
CA LEU A 399 -37.07 -26.33 15.83
C LEU A 399 -38.32 -25.98 16.66
N ASN A 400 -38.45 -24.72 17.10
CA ASN A 400 -39.64 -23.89 16.86
C ASN A 400 -39.52 -22.51 17.56
N GLY A 401 -39.76 -21.43 16.81
CA GLY A 401 -40.12 -20.14 17.41
C GLY A 401 -39.63 -18.88 16.69
N SER A 402 -40.21 -18.60 15.52
CA SER A 402 -40.38 -17.29 14.87
C SER A 402 -39.80 -16.03 15.53
N SER A 403 -38.90 -15.33 14.84
CA SER A 403 -39.16 -13.95 14.41
C SER A 403 -38.16 -13.51 13.34
N ASN A 404 -38.71 -12.95 12.27
CA ASN A 404 -38.01 -12.25 11.20
C ASN A 404 -37.26 -11.04 11.76
N GLU A 405 -35.93 -11.06 11.68
CA GLU A 405 -35.14 -9.83 11.52
C GLU A 405 -34.12 -10.06 10.40
N ALA A 406 -34.23 -9.25 9.36
CA ALA A 406 -33.31 -9.22 8.24
C ALA A 406 -31.93 -8.74 8.73
N VAL A 407 -31.01 -9.68 8.90
CA VAL A 407 -29.59 -9.37 9.18
C VAL A 407 -28.96 -8.87 7.88
N ASN A 408 -28.79 -7.55 7.81
CA ASN A 408 -28.07 -6.87 6.75
C ASN A 408 -26.65 -7.43 6.60
N GLY A 409 -26.30 -7.76 5.36
CA GLY A 409 -24.99 -8.27 4.98
C GLY A 409 -23.87 -7.30 5.31
N HIS A 410 -22.92 -7.76 6.12
CA HIS A 410 -21.64 -7.09 6.33
C HIS A 410 -20.71 -7.37 5.14
N SER A 411 -20.38 -6.30 4.42
CA SER A 411 -19.46 -6.29 3.29
C SER A 411 -18.05 -6.68 3.72
N GLY A 412 -17.40 -7.52 2.90
CA GLY A 412 -16.00 -7.89 3.05
C GLY A 412 -15.12 -6.65 3.11
N ALA A 413 -14.27 -6.61 4.12
CA ALA A 413 -13.54 -5.43 4.45
C ALA A 413 -12.40 -5.13 3.47
N ALA A 414 -12.31 -3.83 3.22
CA ALA A 414 -11.17 -3.13 2.67
C ALA A 414 -10.38 -2.56 3.87
N PRO A 415 -9.15 -2.02 3.72
CA PRO A 415 -8.37 -1.43 4.82
C PRO A 415 -9.23 -0.57 5.77
N PRO A 416 -8.94 -0.57 7.08
CA PRO A 416 -9.94 -0.57 8.15
C PRO A 416 -11.11 0.39 7.97
N ALA A 417 -12.31 -0.08 8.32
CA ALA A 417 -13.52 0.72 8.39
C ALA A 417 -13.39 1.82 9.46
N GLU A 418 -14.27 2.83 9.39
CA GLU A 418 -14.22 4.04 10.21
C GLU A 418 -14.20 3.82 11.74
N GLU A 419 -14.56 2.64 12.23
CA GLU A 419 -14.53 2.29 13.66
C GLU A 419 -13.16 1.77 14.15
N GLU A 420 -12.43 0.98 13.35
CA GLU A 420 -11.07 0.52 13.69
C GLU A 420 -10.03 1.63 13.44
N LYS A 421 -10.27 2.49 12.45
CA LYS A 421 -9.55 3.76 12.33
C LYS A 421 -9.83 4.68 13.50
N LYS A 422 -11.06 4.67 14.05
CA LYS A 422 -11.37 5.41 15.29
C LYS A 422 -10.58 4.87 16.46
N GLU A 423 -10.41 3.57 16.66
CA GLU A 423 -9.57 3.07 17.76
C GLU A 423 -8.10 3.50 17.62
N GLY A 424 -7.51 3.42 16.41
CA GLY A 424 -6.16 3.94 16.16
C GLY A 424 -6.04 5.46 16.22
N LEU A 425 -7.08 6.20 15.81
CA LEU A 425 -7.19 7.65 16.00
C LEU A 425 -7.45 8.03 17.45
N GLU A 426 -8.15 7.21 18.23
CA GLU A 426 -8.44 7.42 19.64
C GLU A 426 -7.18 7.17 20.46
N ASP A 427 -6.39 6.16 20.11
CA ASP A 427 -5.06 5.94 20.67
C ASP A 427 -4.10 7.08 20.30
N LEU A 428 -4.11 7.56 19.05
CA LEU A 428 -3.31 8.72 18.62
C LEU A 428 -3.83 10.02 19.24
N GLU A 429 -5.14 10.23 19.33
CA GLU A 429 -5.77 11.38 20.00
C GLU A 429 -5.51 11.35 21.49
N LYS A 430 -5.47 10.17 22.12
CA LYS A 430 -5.14 9.97 23.52
C LYS A 430 -3.67 10.23 23.77
N GLU A 431 -2.77 9.72 22.92
CA GLU A 431 -1.34 10.05 22.97
C GLU A 431 -1.10 11.54 22.75
N ILE A 432 -1.84 12.17 21.82
CA ILE A 432 -1.79 13.61 21.56
C ILE A 432 -2.35 14.39 22.77
N LYS A 433 -3.51 14.02 23.34
CA LYS A 433 -4.12 14.67 24.51
C LYS A 433 -3.22 14.55 25.75
N GLU A 434 -2.68 13.36 26.01
CA GLU A 434 -1.70 13.11 27.09
C GLU A 434 -0.43 13.95 26.92
N HIS A 435 0.08 14.13 25.69
CA HIS A 435 1.23 15.01 25.42
C HIS A 435 0.90 16.51 25.44
N LEU A 436 -0.36 16.89 25.18
CA LEU A 436 -0.85 18.26 25.21
C LEU A 436 -1.27 18.73 26.62
N GLY A 437 -1.36 17.82 27.60
CA GLY A 437 -1.83 18.12 28.95
C GLY A 437 -3.31 18.53 28.99
N LEU A 438 -4.12 17.97 28.09
CA LEU A 438 -5.56 18.22 27.95
C LEU A 438 -6.40 17.01 28.33
#